data_AF-E1RDP1-F1
#
_entry.id   AF-E1RDP1-F1
#
_cell.length_a   1.000
_cell.length_b   1.000
_cell.length_c   1.000
_cell.angle_alpha   90.00
_cell.angle_beta   90.00
_cell.angle_gamma   90.00
#
_symmetry.space_group_name_H-M   'P 1'
#
loop_
_entity.id
_entity.type
_entity.pdbx_description
1 polymer ?
#
loop_
_entity_poly.entity_id
_entity_poly.type
_entity_poly.pdbx_seq_one_letter_code
_entity_poly.pdbx_strand_id
1 'polypeptide(L)'
;MDTYDYAKEQTIVQTTVKLSANTYQLSVTNYRLAFVPRESTGVSPFSYYYEYITGFRPVQSGYYEPCIELSIRYSNGMTDAMQIVFADAGDRDRVLYAISDASAKRYSEKEAERDPFLQKRQDLSMQDEYGNYHDEYRQADDYRRSEYDEYDSGLENGYGERDYGNGQYLSFLDKFLGLLKNPSGTFPSLYSDELSDGLKFMLVIMAISAVVNTMLTGFLASKILPGLDTFSGLGSNPASLVTLVIEVFIFLVLTLAVYGLLTFAISRIFGEEMFLDESMKVTMYASAPFAAIGLIPLFGLYIAPIWTVYLQAKGLEECNEIEGRAAIISSVIAAMILAALFYLVIISGKVGFK
;
A
#
# COMPACT_ATOMS: atom_id res chain seq x y z
N MET A 1 -37.36 -10.34 3.06
CA MET A 1 -36.21 -11.21 3.36
C MET A 1 -36.54 -12.54 2.71
N ASP A 2 -36.08 -12.73 1.49
CA ASP A 2 -36.49 -13.85 0.66
C ASP A 2 -35.88 -15.15 1.19
N THR A 3 -36.72 -16.15 1.42
CA THR A 3 -36.38 -17.47 1.97
C THR A 3 -35.49 -18.32 1.05
N TYR A 4 -35.07 -17.78 -0.10
CA TYR A 4 -34.39 -18.52 -1.16
C TYR A 4 -32.85 -18.55 -1.09
N ASP A 5 -32.22 -17.75 -0.23
CA ASP A 5 -30.74 -17.61 -0.28
C ASP A 5 -29.96 -18.49 0.72
N TYR A 6 -30.65 -19.22 1.61
CA TYR A 6 -29.97 -20.06 2.61
C TYR A 6 -29.29 -21.30 2.03
N ALA A 7 -29.68 -21.74 0.83
CA ALA A 7 -29.14 -22.96 0.23
C ALA A 7 -27.69 -22.82 -0.29
N LYS A 8 -27.18 -21.58 -0.40
CA LYS A 8 -25.82 -21.30 -0.91
C LYS A 8 -24.82 -20.88 0.18
N GLU A 9 -25.27 -20.83 1.43
CA GLU A 9 -24.41 -20.41 2.52
C GLU A 9 -23.45 -21.55 2.91
N GLN A 10 -22.17 -21.36 2.66
CA GLN A 10 -21.11 -22.29 3.02
C GLN A 10 -20.28 -21.71 4.17
N THR A 11 -20.19 -22.45 5.27
CA THR A 11 -19.29 -22.11 6.37
C THR A 11 -17.85 -22.36 5.95
N ILE A 12 -17.03 -21.31 6.01
CA ILE A 12 -15.60 -21.33 5.69
C ILE A 12 -14.80 -21.69 6.95
N VAL A 13 -15.08 -20.98 8.05
CA VAL A 13 -14.42 -21.18 9.35
C VAL A 13 -15.47 -21.13 10.46
N GLN A 14 -15.28 -21.98 11.48
CA GLN A 14 -16.10 -21.95 12.68
C GLN A 14 -15.20 -22.07 13.92
N THR A 15 -15.30 -21.13 14.85
CA THR A 15 -14.51 -21.14 16.10
C THR A 15 -15.31 -20.57 17.27
N THR A 16 -14.82 -20.78 18.49
CA THR A 16 -15.39 -20.19 19.71
C THR A 16 -14.69 -18.85 20.00
N VAL A 17 -15.49 -17.81 20.22
CA VAL A 17 -15.00 -16.46 20.49
C VAL A 17 -15.69 -15.87 21.72
N LYS A 18 -15.07 -14.86 22.33
CA LYS A 18 -15.72 -14.03 23.35
C LYS A 18 -16.03 -12.66 22.77
N LEU A 19 -17.21 -12.17 23.12
CA LEU A 19 -17.69 -10.83 22.81
C LEU A 19 -18.21 -10.22 24.09
N SER A 20 -17.51 -9.21 24.60
CA SER A 20 -17.75 -8.71 25.95
C SER A 20 -17.68 -9.86 26.97
N ALA A 21 -18.69 -10.02 27.83
CA ALA A 21 -18.74 -11.08 28.84
C ALA A 21 -19.26 -12.44 28.33
N ASN A 22 -19.71 -12.54 27.08
CA ASN A 22 -20.43 -13.71 26.56
C ASN A 22 -19.59 -14.52 25.57
N THR A 23 -19.79 -15.84 25.57
CA THR A 23 -19.12 -16.78 24.65
C THR A 23 -20.04 -17.15 23.49
N TYR A 24 -19.53 -17.02 22.26
CA TYR A 24 -20.24 -17.31 21.03
C TYR A 24 -19.49 -18.35 20.20
N GLN A 25 -20.24 -19.13 19.46
CA GLN A 25 -19.74 -19.84 18.29
C GLN A 25 -19.84 -18.89 17.10
N LEU A 26 -18.69 -18.46 16.61
CA LEU A 26 -18.57 -17.65 15.40
C LEU A 26 -18.50 -18.58 14.19
N SER A 27 -19.38 -18.37 13.22
CA SER A 27 -19.33 -18.98 11.90
C SER A 27 -19.07 -17.90 10.86
N VAL A 28 -17.94 -18.00 10.16
CA VAL A 28 -17.59 -17.18 9.00
C VAL A 28 -18.10 -17.90 7.77
N THR A 29 -19.07 -17.33 7.07
CA THR A 29 -19.61 -17.89 5.83
C THR A 29 -19.19 -17.05 4.63
N ASN A 30 -19.51 -17.52 3.42
CA ASN A 30 -19.34 -16.71 2.21
C ASN A 30 -20.22 -15.45 2.15
N TYR A 31 -21.24 -15.32 3.02
CA TYR A 31 -22.16 -14.17 3.01
C TYR A 31 -22.11 -13.28 4.25
N ARG A 32 -21.79 -13.84 5.42
CA ARG A 32 -21.92 -13.13 6.70
C ARG A 32 -21.05 -13.74 7.80
N LEU A 33 -20.96 -12.97 8.89
CA LEU A 33 -20.49 -13.44 10.18
C LEU A 33 -21.70 -13.76 11.05
N ALA A 34 -21.84 -15.00 11.49
CA ALA A 34 -22.92 -15.43 12.37
C ALA A 34 -22.40 -15.76 13.76
N PHE A 35 -23.06 -15.23 14.79
CA PHE A 35 -22.72 -15.41 16.18
C PHE A 35 -23.85 -16.16 16.88
N VAL A 36 -23.56 -17.38 17.32
CA VAL A 36 -24.52 -18.22 18.04
C VAL A 36 -24.06 -18.37 19.49
N PRO A 37 -24.82 -17.89 20.49
CA PRO A 37 -24.41 -18.02 21.88
C PRO A 37 -24.28 -19.50 22.28
N ARG A 38 -23.19 -19.87 22.96
CA ARG A 38 -22.96 -21.26 23.40
C ARG A 38 -23.77 -21.64 24.63
N GLU A 39 -24.15 -20.65 25.43
CA GLU A 39 -24.90 -20.81 26.66
C GLU A 39 -26.29 -20.18 26.52
N SER A 40 -27.27 -20.72 27.25
CA SER A 40 -28.63 -20.17 27.31
C SER A 40 -28.66 -18.90 28.16
N THR A 41 -28.03 -17.83 27.68
CA THR A 41 -27.93 -16.53 28.34
C THR A 41 -29.15 -15.64 28.08
N GLY A 42 -30.14 -16.12 27.30
CA GLY A 42 -31.28 -15.32 26.84
C GLY A 42 -30.92 -14.34 25.72
N VAL A 43 -29.67 -14.35 25.25
CA VAL A 43 -29.24 -13.58 24.08
C VAL A 43 -29.63 -14.34 22.81
N SER A 44 -30.25 -13.65 21.85
CA SER A 44 -30.57 -14.23 20.55
C SER A 44 -29.33 -14.30 19.65
N PRO A 45 -29.21 -15.32 18.77
CA PRO A 45 -28.21 -15.30 17.71
C PRO A 45 -28.33 -14.05 16.84
N PHE A 46 -27.20 -13.55 16.35
CA PHE A 46 -27.16 -12.40 15.44
C PHE A 46 -26.11 -12.61 14.35
N SER A 47 -26.19 -11.82 13.28
CA SER A 47 -25.24 -11.90 12.18
C SER A 47 -25.05 -10.57 11.47
N TYR A 48 -23.86 -10.37 10.90
CA TYR A 48 -23.51 -9.21 10.08
C TYR A 48 -23.12 -9.64 8.67
N TYR A 49 -23.80 -9.10 7.66
CA TYR A 49 -23.41 -9.26 6.26
C TYR A 49 -22.15 -8.45 5.98
N TYR A 50 -21.29 -8.93 5.06
CA TYR A 50 -20.05 -8.24 4.72
C TYR A 50 -20.26 -6.80 4.21
N GLU A 51 -21.42 -6.51 3.62
CA GLU A 51 -21.78 -5.16 3.18
C GLU A 51 -21.89 -4.12 4.31
N TYR A 52 -22.10 -4.58 5.55
CA TYR A 52 -22.16 -3.73 6.73
C TYR A 52 -20.82 -3.67 7.46
N ILE A 53 -19.83 -4.48 7.07
CA ILE A 53 -18.50 -4.47 7.68
C ILE A 53 -17.64 -3.48 6.90
N THR A 54 -17.29 -2.35 7.52
CA THR A 54 -16.53 -1.29 6.88
C THR A 54 -15.01 -1.43 7.06
N GLY A 55 -14.59 -2.27 8.00
CA GLY A 55 -13.18 -2.54 8.28
C GLY A 55 -13.02 -3.63 9.32
N PHE A 56 -11.84 -4.25 9.32
CA PHE A 56 -11.43 -5.20 10.34
C PHE A 56 -9.92 -5.16 10.50
N ARG A 57 -9.42 -5.27 11.74
CA ARG A 57 -7.97 -5.32 12.00
C ARG A 57 -7.65 -6.22 13.19
N PRO A 58 -6.48 -6.89 13.19
CA PRO A 58 -5.99 -7.53 14.39
C PRO A 58 -5.67 -6.46 15.45
N VAL A 59 -6.03 -6.73 16.69
CA VAL A 59 -5.73 -5.88 17.85
C VAL A 59 -5.28 -6.79 19.00
N GLN A 60 -4.47 -6.28 19.92
CA GLN A 60 -4.24 -6.93 21.21
C GLN A 60 -5.14 -6.28 22.27
N SER A 61 -5.95 -7.10 22.95
CA SER A 61 -6.66 -6.65 24.15
C SER A 61 -5.65 -6.24 25.24
N GLY A 62 -6.06 -5.42 26.20
CA GLY A 62 -5.21 -5.00 27.33
C GLY A 62 -4.65 -6.16 28.18
N TYR A 63 -5.13 -7.40 27.96
CA TYR A 63 -4.62 -8.64 28.56
C TYR A 63 -3.78 -9.50 27.61
N TYR A 64 -3.28 -8.93 26.49
CA TYR A 64 -2.53 -9.65 25.44
C TYR A 64 -3.35 -10.78 24.77
N GLU A 65 -4.67 -10.74 24.88
CA GLU A 65 -5.52 -11.70 24.18
C GLU A 65 -5.60 -11.34 22.69
N PRO A 66 -5.49 -12.34 21.78
CA PRO A 66 -5.59 -12.09 20.35
C PRO A 66 -7.01 -11.66 19.99
N CYS A 67 -7.16 -10.48 19.40
CA CYS A 67 -8.46 -9.89 19.08
C CYS A 67 -8.57 -9.47 17.61
N ILE A 68 -9.80 -9.42 17.12
CA ILE A 68 -10.16 -8.70 15.89
C ILE A 68 -11.11 -7.58 16.28
N GLU A 69 -10.78 -6.36 15.89
CA GLU A 69 -11.71 -5.24 15.93
C GLU A 69 -12.44 -5.14 14.60
N LEU A 70 -13.77 -5.29 14.63
CA LEU A 70 -14.67 -5.15 13.49
C LEU A 70 -15.37 -3.81 13.54
N SER A 71 -15.25 -3.01 12.47
CA SER A 71 -16.03 -1.80 12.29
C SER A 71 -17.30 -2.11 11.49
N ILE A 72 -18.46 -1.80 12.04
CA ILE A 72 -19.77 -2.14 11.49
C ILE A 72 -20.57 -0.86 11.27
N ARG A 73 -21.11 -0.68 10.06
CA ARG A 73 -22.04 0.40 9.72
C ARG A 73 -23.48 -0.08 9.80
N TYR A 74 -24.27 0.57 10.64
CA TYR A 74 -25.70 0.30 10.76
C TYR A 74 -26.52 1.02 9.68
N SER A 75 -27.77 0.60 9.51
CA SER A 75 -28.71 1.17 8.53
C SER A 75 -29.01 2.66 8.75
N ASN A 76 -28.82 3.17 9.96
CA ASN A 76 -28.94 4.59 10.30
C ASN A 76 -27.68 5.42 9.99
N GLY A 77 -26.65 4.80 9.39
CA GLY A 77 -25.39 5.44 9.03
C GLY A 77 -24.37 5.52 10.17
N MET A 78 -24.73 5.17 11.41
CA MET A 78 -23.77 5.12 12.52
C MET A 78 -22.79 3.96 12.32
N THR A 79 -21.54 4.19 12.70
CA THR A 79 -20.49 3.17 12.69
C THR A 79 -20.10 2.86 14.14
N ASP A 80 -19.90 1.59 14.45
CA ASP A 80 -19.49 1.10 15.77
C ASP A 80 -18.39 0.05 15.63
N ALA A 81 -17.62 -0.13 16.69
CA ALA A 81 -16.50 -1.06 16.73
C ALA A 81 -16.77 -2.19 17.72
N MET A 82 -16.64 -3.42 17.25
CA MET A 82 -16.84 -4.63 18.03
C MET A 82 -15.53 -5.40 18.15
N GLN A 83 -15.10 -5.71 19.37
CA GLN A 83 -13.91 -6.53 19.60
C GLN A 83 -14.29 -7.99 19.82
N ILE A 84 -13.80 -8.85 18.93
CA ILE A 84 -13.87 -10.31 19.03
C ILE A 84 -12.58 -10.82 19.64
N VAL A 85 -12.68 -11.45 20.79
CA VAL A 85 -11.54 -12.03 21.51
C VAL A 85 -11.45 -13.53 21.22
N PHE A 86 -10.25 -14.00 20.89
CA PHE A 86 -9.96 -15.39 20.57
C PHE A 86 -9.17 -16.04 21.71
N ALA A 87 -9.33 -17.36 21.86
CA ALA A 87 -8.55 -18.13 22.82
C ALA A 87 -7.09 -18.34 22.36
N ASP A 88 -6.87 -18.38 21.05
CA ASP A 88 -5.58 -18.63 20.42
C ASP A 88 -5.38 -17.70 19.21
N ALA A 89 -4.13 -17.28 18.97
CA ALA A 89 -3.80 -16.37 17.87
C ALA A 89 -3.98 -17.02 16.50
N GLY A 90 -3.76 -18.34 16.37
CA GLY A 90 -3.98 -19.07 15.14
C GLY A 90 -5.45 -19.09 14.72
N ASP A 91 -6.38 -19.16 15.68
CA ASP A 91 -7.82 -19.06 15.40
C ASP A 91 -8.22 -17.66 14.96
N ARG A 92 -7.65 -16.62 15.59
CA ARG A 92 -7.80 -15.22 15.16
C ARG A 92 -7.36 -15.08 13.70
N ASP A 93 -6.16 -15.53 13.36
CA ASP A 93 -5.57 -15.33 12.04
C ASP A 93 -6.34 -16.10 10.95
N ARG A 94 -6.82 -17.30 11.26
CA ARG A 94 -7.72 -18.07 10.37
C ARG A 94 -9.03 -17.35 10.11
N VAL A 95 -9.64 -16.77 11.14
CA VAL A 95 -10.88 -15.99 10.98
C VAL A 95 -10.61 -14.71 10.22
N LEU A 96 -9.52 -14.00 10.51
CA LEU A 96 -9.14 -12.77 9.81
C LEU A 96 -8.95 -13.02 8.31
N TYR A 97 -8.24 -14.09 7.95
CA TYR A 97 -8.06 -14.51 6.56
C TYR A 97 -9.41 -14.87 5.90
N ALA A 98 -10.26 -15.63 6.59
CA ALA A 98 -11.57 -16.01 6.04
C ALA A 98 -12.50 -14.82 5.81
N ILE A 99 -12.48 -13.82 6.70
CA ILE A 99 -13.21 -12.55 6.53
C ILE A 99 -12.68 -11.80 5.31
N SER A 100 -11.36 -11.71 5.16
CA SER A 100 -10.73 -11.04 4.03
C SER A 100 -11.10 -11.69 2.69
N ASP A 101 -10.94 -13.00 2.56
CA ASP A 101 -11.27 -13.74 1.34
C ASP A 101 -12.77 -13.64 0.99
N ALA A 102 -13.65 -13.83 1.98
CA ALA A 102 -15.09 -13.78 1.76
C ALA A 102 -15.59 -12.37 1.41
N SER A 103 -15.05 -11.34 2.05
CA SER A 103 -15.41 -9.94 1.74
C SER A 103 -14.97 -9.58 0.32
N ALA A 104 -13.75 -9.90 -0.08
CA ALA A 104 -13.22 -9.64 -1.43
C ALA A 104 -14.08 -10.32 -2.51
N LYS A 105 -14.40 -11.61 -2.33
CA LYS A 105 -15.28 -12.34 -3.25
C LYS A 105 -16.64 -11.67 -3.37
N ARG A 106 -17.26 -11.27 -2.27
CA ARG A 106 -18.58 -10.65 -2.29
C ARG A 106 -18.59 -9.28 -2.96
N TYR A 107 -17.53 -8.49 -2.79
CA TYR A 107 -17.36 -7.24 -3.54
C TYR A 107 -17.33 -7.51 -5.05
N SER A 108 -16.56 -8.50 -5.50
CA SER A 108 -16.48 -8.87 -6.92
C SER A 108 -17.82 -9.35 -7.49
N GLU A 109 -18.59 -10.16 -6.74
CA GLU A 109 -19.92 -10.62 -7.15
C GLU A 109 -20.90 -9.46 -7.28
N LYS A 110 -20.90 -8.52 -6.33
CA LYS A 110 -21.77 -7.34 -6.39
C LYS A 110 -21.40 -6.39 -7.53
N GLU A 111 -20.12 -6.26 -7.85
CA GLU A 111 -19.70 -5.52 -9.04
C GLU A 111 -20.20 -6.20 -10.32
N ALA A 112 -20.12 -7.52 -10.40
CA ALA A 112 -20.68 -8.30 -11.52
C ALA A 112 -22.22 -8.22 -11.60
N GLU A 113 -22.92 -8.16 -10.46
CA GLU A 113 -24.38 -7.94 -10.41
C GLU A 113 -24.77 -6.51 -10.86
N ARG A 114 -23.93 -5.50 -10.55
CA ARG A 114 -24.16 -4.10 -10.95
C ARG A 114 -23.87 -3.85 -12.42
N ASP A 115 -22.90 -4.53 -13.00
CA ASP A 115 -22.58 -4.47 -14.42
C ASP A 115 -22.71 -5.86 -15.08
N PRO A 116 -23.88 -6.19 -15.66
CA PRO A 116 -24.10 -7.49 -16.28
C PRO A 116 -23.16 -7.79 -17.47
N PHE A 117 -22.42 -6.80 -17.99
CA PHE A 117 -21.38 -7.03 -18.99
C PHE A 117 -20.08 -7.60 -18.40
N LEU A 118 -19.80 -7.37 -17.11
CA LEU A 118 -18.65 -7.98 -16.41
C LEU A 118 -18.85 -9.48 -16.18
N GLN A 119 -20.08 -9.88 -15.84
CA GLN A 119 -20.44 -11.30 -15.67
C GLN A 119 -20.23 -12.07 -16.98
N LYS A 120 -20.63 -11.48 -18.11
CA LYS A 120 -20.41 -12.07 -19.44
C LYS A 120 -18.92 -12.23 -19.77
N ARG A 121 -18.03 -11.33 -19.31
CA ARG A 121 -16.57 -11.46 -19.50
C ARG A 121 -15.95 -12.55 -18.62
N GLN A 122 -16.41 -12.73 -17.37
CA GLN A 122 -15.92 -13.80 -16.51
C GLN A 122 -16.34 -15.19 -17.03
N ASP A 123 -17.59 -15.34 -17.47
CA ASP A 123 -18.06 -16.58 -18.07
C ASP A 123 -17.33 -16.90 -19.39
N LEU A 124 -17.04 -15.88 -20.20
CA LEU A 124 -16.23 -16.01 -21.43
C LEU A 124 -14.73 -16.23 -21.18
N SER A 125 -14.25 -16.12 -19.93
CA SER A 125 -12.87 -16.46 -19.55
C SER A 125 -12.71 -17.88 -19.02
N MET A 126 -13.84 -18.57 -18.74
CA MET A 126 -13.87 -19.99 -18.33
C MET A 126 -14.26 -20.96 -19.46
N GLN A 127 -14.51 -20.46 -20.66
CA GLN A 127 -14.68 -21.22 -21.91
C GLN A 127 -13.76 -20.52 -22.93
N ASP A 128 -12.66 -21.10 -23.42
CA ASP A 128 -12.61 -22.36 -24.18
C ASP A 128 -11.26 -23.09 -24.05
N GLU A 129 -11.32 -24.43 -24.02
CA GLU A 129 -10.20 -25.38 -24.16
C GLU A 129 -9.62 -25.42 -25.60
N TYR A 130 -9.97 -24.45 -26.46
CA TYR A 130 -9.49 -24.36 -27.84
C TYR A 130 -9.14 -22.92 -28.18
N GLY A 131 -7.90 -22.53 -27.85
CA GLY A 131 -7.38 -21.17 -28.00
C GLY A 131 -7.55 -20.57 -29.38
N ASN A 132 -8.58 -19.74 -29.54
CA ASN A 132 -8.73 -18.80 -30.64
C ASN A 132 -9.16 -17.44 -30.09
N TYR A 133 -8.28 -16.46 -30.21
CA TYR A 133 -8.59 -15.06 -29.90
C TYR A 133 -9.40 -14.46 -31.05
N HIS A 134 -10.59 -13.94 -30.76
CA HIS A 134 -11.34 -13.08 -31.68
C HIS A 134 -10.84 -11.63 -31.53
N ASP A 135 -10.17 -11.13 -32.58
CA ASP A 135 -9.60 -9.79 -32.73
C ASP A 135 -10.64 -8.65 -32.91
N GLU A 136 -11.83 -8.75 -32.29
CA GLU A 136 -12.94 -7.81 -32.57
C GLU A 136 -13.06 -6.63 -31.59
N TYR A 137 -12.12 -6.45 -30.65
CA TYR A 137 -12.26 -5.47 -29.57
C TYR A 137 -11.41 -4.20 -29.69
N ARG A 138 -10.93 -3.84 -30.89
CA ARG A 138 -10.11 -2.62 -31.06
C ARG A 138 -10.88 -1.35 -31.42
N GLN A 139 -12.20 -1.40 -31.57
CA GLN A 139 -12.98 -0.26 -32.10
C GLN A 139 -14.00 0.37 -31.13
N ALA A 140 -14.21 -0.19 -29.93
CA ALA A 140 -15.21 0.31 -28.98
C ALA A 140 -14.65 1.27 -27.91
N ASP A 141 -13.33 1.27 -27.66
CA ASP A 141 -12.73 2.04 -26.56
C ASP A 141 -12.49 3.53 -26.89
N ASP A 142 -12.40 3.90 -28.17
CA ASP A 142 -12.12 5.29 -28.57
C ASP A 142 -13.34 6.23 -28.54
N TYR A 143 -14.57 5.69 -28.52
CA TYR A 143 -15.78 6.52 -28.46
C TYR A 143 -16.27 6.83 -27.03
N ARG A 144 -15.81 6.11 -25.99
CA ARG A 144 -16.30 6.29 -24.61
C ARG A 144 -15.45 7.23 -23.74
N ARG A 145 -14.31 7.69 -24.22
CA ARG A 145 -13.40 8.56 -23.46
C ARG A 145 -13.81 10.05 -23.43
N SER A 146 -14.93 10.40 -24.05
CA SER A 146 -15.40 11.79 -24.21
C SER A 146 -16.56 12.19 -23.28
N GLU A 147 -17.15 11.28 -22.49
CA GLU A 147 -18.43 11.53 -21.81
C GLU A 147 -18.38 11.41 -20.27
N TYR A 148 -17.19 11.26 -19.67
CA TYR A 148 -17.04 11.12 -18.21
C TYR A 148 -16.25 12.25 -17.53
N ASP A 149 -15.89 13.32 -18.26
CA ASP A 149 -15.16 14.46 -17.69
C ASP A 149 -16.04 15.54 -17.04
N GLU A 150 -17.35 15.31 -16.88
CA GLU A 150 -18.27 16.35 -16.42
C GLU A 150 -19.33 15.81 -15.44
N TYR A 151 -18.92 15.30 -14.27
CA TYR A 151 -19.78 15.33 -13.08
C TYR A 151 -18.95 15.37 -11.78
N ASP A 152 -19.27 16.39 -10.98
CA ASP A 152 -19.10 16.49 -9.53
C ASP A 152 -17.84 17.20 -8.97
N SER A 153 -17.70 18.48 -9.32
CA SER A 153 -17.00 19.49 -8.52
C SER A 153 -17.93 20.05 -7.45
N GLY A 154 -18.16 19.27 -6.39
CA GLY A 154 -18.96 19.62 -5.23
C GLY A 154 -18.29 19.37 -3.88
N LEU A 155 -16.95 19.30 -3.82
CA LEU A 155 -16.22 19.09 -2.57
C LEU A 155 -16.01 20.42 -1.84
N GLU A 156 -16.94 20.66 -0.91
CA GLU A 156 -16.83 21.61 0.18
C GLU A 156 -15.56 21.32 1.01
N ASN A 157 -14.81 22.38 1.28
CA ASN A 157 -13.51 22.36 1.94
C ASN A 157 -13.61 21.82 3.38
N GLY A 158 -13.09 20.62 3.60
CA GLY A 158 -12.87 20.07 4.93
C GLY A 158 -11.80 18.99 4.87
N TYR A 159 -10.54 19.37 5.04
CA TYR A 159 -9.44 18.43 5.27
C TYR A 159 -9.57 17.85 6.69
N GLY A 160 -10.61 17.03 6.88
CA GLY A 160 -10.75 16.16 8.03
C GLY A 160 -9.77 15.01 7.89
N GLU A 161 -9.06 14.74 8.98
CA GLU A 161 -8.22 13.59 9.26
C GLU A 161 -8.96 12.30 8.80
N ARG A 162 -8.66 11.82 7.59
CA ARG A 162 -9.23 10.57 7.10
C ARG A 162 -8.50 9.44 7.81
N ASP A 163 -9.21 8.76 8.70
CA ASP A 163 -8.79 7.51 9.31
C ASP A 163 -8.87 6.43 8.21
N TYR A 164 -7.72 6.16 7.56
CA TYR A 164 -7.63 5.19 6.47
C TYR A 164 -7.62 3.79 7.07
N GLY A 165 -8.82 3.23 7.27
CA GLY A 165 -8.99 1.85 7.75
C GLY A 165 -8.20 0.85 6.89
N ASN A 166 -7.64 -0.16 7.55
CA ASN A 166 -6.91 -1.26 6.91
C ASN A 166 -7.76 -1.91 5.82
N GLY A 167 -7.25 -1.96 4.58
CA GLY A 167 -7.87 -2.68 3.46
C GLY A 167 -8.52 -1.82 2.37
N GLN A 168 -8.46 -0.49 2.42
CA GLN A 168 -8.84 0.34 1.28
C GLN A 168 -7.68 0.49 0.29
N TYR A 169 -7.92 0.14 -0.98
CA TYR A 169 -7.00 0.44 -2.08
C TYR A 169 -6.87 1.96 -2.22
N LEU A 170 -5.76 2.51 -1.74
CA LEU A 170 -5.45 3.93 -1.89
C LEU A 170 -5.10 4.22 -3.37
N SER A 171 -5.63 5.32 -3.90
CA SER A 171 -5.17 5.81 -5.20
C SER A 171 -3.69 6.22 -5.12
N PHE A 172 -2.98 6.26 -6.25
CA PHE A 172 -1.57 6.68 -6.28
C PHE A 172 -1.35 8.03 -5.56
N LEU A 173 -2.25 8.99 -5.79
CA LEU A 173 -2.16 10.32 -5.23
C LEU A 173 -2.45 10.33 -3.72
N ASP A 174 -3.39 9.51 -3.25
CA ASP A 174 -3.65 9.33 -1.83
C ASP A 174 -2.47 8.68 -1.11
N LYS A 175 -1.83 7.66 -1.72
CA LYS A 175 -0.60 7.05 -1.19
C LYS A 175 0.50 8.11 -1.05
N PHE A 176 0.74 8.87 -2.11
CA PHE A 176 1.77 9.90 -2.13
C PHE A 176 1.53 11.00 -1.09
N LEU A 177 0.33 11.57 -1.04
CA LEU A 177 -0.01 12.62 -0.08
C LEU A 177 -0.05 12.09 1.36
N GLY A 178 -0.56 10.87 1.56
CA GLY A 178 -0.61 10.19 2.85
C GLY A 178 0.79 9.98 3.42
N LEU A 179 1.72 9.44 2.64
CA LEU A 179 3.11 9.24 3.05
C LEU A 179 3.82 10.55 3.42
N LEU A 180 3.48 11.67 2.77
CA LEU A 180 4.07 12.98 3.09
C LEU A 180 3.44 13.65 4.32
N LYS A 181 2.13 13.47 4.55
CA LYS A 181 1.39 14.18 5.61
C LYS A 181 1.16 13.36 6.87
N ASN A 182 0.76 12.10 6.71
CA ASN A 182 0.42 11.19 7.81
C ASN A 182 0.97 9.78 7.52
N PRO A 183 2.29 9.57 7.60
CA PRO A 183 2.91 8.29 7.28
C PRO A 183 2.44 7.16 8.20
N SER A 184 2.32 7.41 9.51
CA SER A 184 1.82 6.41 10.48
C SER A 184 0.41 5.92 10.17
N GLY A 185 -0.48 6.80 9.69
CA GLY A 185 -1.81 6.38 9.24
C GLY A 185 -1.86 5.75 7.85
N THR A 186 -0.83 5.96 7.02
CA THR A 186 -0.83 5.51 5.62
C THR A 186 -0.17 4.14 5.46
N PHE A 187 0.95 3.89 6.15
CA PHE A 187 1.69 2.61 6.04
C PHE A 187 0.85 1.36 6.35
N PRO A 188 -0.02 1.34 7.37
CA PRO A 188 -0.90 0.19 7.62
C PRO A 188 -1.79 -0.17 6.42
N SER A 189 -2.29 0.83 5.69
CA SER A 189 -3.09 0.60 4.47
C SER A 189 -2.27 0.08 3.29
N LEU A 190 -0.94 0.28 3.30
CA LEU A 190 -0.02 -0.21 2.26
C LEU A 190 0.47 -1.64 2.54
N TYR A 191 0.19 -2.19 3.72
CA TYR A 191 0.60 -3.54 4.08
C TYR A 191 -0.04 -4.60 3.17
N SER A 192 -1.30 -4.41 2.79
CA SER A 192 -2.03 -5.32 1.89
C SER A 192 -1.61 -5.21 0.43
N ASP A 193 -0.83 -4.19 0.06
CA ASP A 193 -0.35 -4.06 -1.33
C ASP A 193 0.67 -5.15 -1.67
N GLU A 194 0.65 -5.58 -2.93
CA GLU A 194 1.68 -6.43 -3.46
C GLU A 194 3.01 -5.68 -3.62
N LEU A 195 4.12 -6.43 -3.66
CA LEU A 195 5.42 -5.88 -4.03
C LEU A 195 5.39 -5.17 -5.41
N SER A 196 4.54 -5.66 -6.32
CA SER A 196 4.38 -5.10 -7.67
C SER A 196 3.83 -3.66 -7.63
N ASP A 197 2.97 -3.33 -6.65
CA ASP A 197 2.38 -2.00 -6.51
C ASP A 197 3.36 -1.00 -5.88
N GLY A 198 4.14 -1.45 -4.88
CA GLY A 198 5.27 -0.69 -4.37
C GLY A 198 6.29 -0.37 -5.48
N LEU A 199 6.61 -1.36 -6.31
CA LEU A 199 7.54 -1.17 -7.43
C LEU A 199 7.02 -0.13 -8.43
N LYS A 200 5.75 -0.23 -8.85
CA LYS A 200 5.11 0.77 -9.73
C LYS A 200 5.18 2.17 -9.11
N PHE A 201 4.85 2.28 -7.82
CA PHE A 201 4.91 3.55 -7.10
C PHE A 201 6.32 4.14 -7.14
N MET A 202 7.33 3.38 -6.73
CA MET A 202 8.73 3.80 -6.74
C MET A 202 9.19 4.22 -8.14
N LEU A 203 8.90 3.44 -9.19
CA LEU A 203 9.32 3.76 -10.55
C LEU A 203 8.73 5.10 -11.03
N VAL A 204 7.47 5.39 -10.72
CA VAL A 204 6.84 6.67 -11.07
C VAL A 204 7.50 7.83 -10.33
N ILE A 205 7.71 7.69 -9.00
CA ILE A 205 8.37 8.71 -8.17
C ILE A 205 9.80 8.98 -8.67
N MET A 206 10.57 7.93 -8.98
CA MET A 206 11.94 8.05 -9.49
C MET A 206 11.98 8.71 -10.86
N ALA A 207 11.04 8.38 -11.76
CA ALA A 207 10.96 8.98 -13.09
C ALA A 207 10.71 10.49 -13.00
N ILE A 208 9.73 10.89 -12.17
CA ILE A 208 9.44 12.31 -11.91
C ILE A 208 10.69 13.01 -11.36
N SER A 209 11.30 12.43 -10.33
CA SER A 209 12.48 13.01 -9.69
C SER A 209 13.65 13.15 -10.67
N ALA A 210 13.93 12.14 -11.48
CA ALA A 210 15.01 12.14 -12.46
C ALA A 210 14.82 13.22 -13.54
N VAL A 211 13.62 13.32 -14.10
CA VAL A 211 13.29 14.32 -15.13
C VAL A 211 13.44 15.73 -14.56
N VAL A 212 12.79 16.02 -13.43
CA VAL A 212 12.77 17.37 -12.85
C VAL A 212 14.15 17.78 -12.39
N ASN A 213 14.88 16.92 -11.67
CA ASN A 213 16.22 17.25 -11.17
C ASN A 213 17.23 17.41 -12.32
N THR A 214 17.14 16.60 -13.37
CA THR A 214 18.03 16.74 -14.53
C THR A 214 17.76 18.05 -15.28
N MET A 215 16.49 18.38 -15.54
CA MET A 215 16.12 19.66 -16.15
C MET A 215 16.60 20.83 -15.31
N LEU A 216 16.31 20.80 -14.02
CA LEU A 216 16.70 21.85 -13.09
C LEU A 216 18.22 22.02 -13.04
N THR A 217 18.97 20.92 -13.02
CA THR A 217 20.43 20.94 -13.06
C THR A 217 20.93 21.53 -14.38
N GLY A 218 20.39 21.14 -15.53
CA GLY A 218 20.75 21.71 -16.82
C GLY A 218 20.49 23.23 -16.90
N PHE A 219 19.36 23.69 -16.37
CA PHE A 219 19.00 25.12 -16.35
C PHE A 219 19.78 25.94 -15.33
N LEU A 220 20.07 25.40 -14.15
CA LEU A 220 20.75 26.12 -13.07
C LEU A 220 22.27 26.05 -13.18
N ALA A 221 22.85 24.90 -13.56
CA ALA A 221 24.29 24.74 -13.68
C ALA A 221 24.89 25.71 -14.71
N SER A 222 24.17 25.93 -15.82
CA SER A 222 24.54 26.91 -16.85
C SER A 222 24.55 28.37 -16.35
N LYS A 223 23.88 28.68 -15.22
CA LYS A 223 23.79 30.04 -14.65
C LYS A 223 24.60 30.25 -13.38
N ILE A 224 24.72 29.24 -12.53
CA ILE A 224 25.29 29.37 -11.17
C ILE A 224 26.76 28.92 -11.13
N LEU A 225 27.16 27.95 -11.96
CA LEU A 225 28.51 27.37 -11.96
C LEU A 225 29.16 27.48 -13.35
N PRO A 226 29.45 28.70 -13.84
CA PRO A 226 30.17 28.89 -15.09
C PRO A 226 31.60 28.33 -14.93
N GLY A 227 31.85 27.13 -15.46
CA GLY A 227 33.15 26.46 -15.40
C GLY A 227 33.11 24.94 -15.18
N LEU A 228 31.95 24.36 -14.87
CA LEU A 228 31.77 22.91 -14.98
C LEU A 228 31.36 22.57 -16.42
N ASP A 229 32.36 22.34 -17.28
CA ASP A 229 32.18 22.00 -18.70
C ASP A 229 31.22 20.81 -18.92
N THR A 230 31.13 19.91 -17.95
CA THR A 230 30.23 18.74 -17.99
C THR A 230 28.76 19.12 -18.06
N PHE A 231 28.36 20.27 -17.49
CA PHE A 231 26.95 20.70 -17.45
C PHE A 231 26.59 21.77 -18.48
N SER A 232 27.59 22.41 -19.13
CA SER A 232 27.34 23.45 -20.13
C SER A 232 26.72 22.91 -21.42
N GLY A 233 27.03 21.66 -21.78
CA GLY A 233 26.50 20.97 -22.96
C GLY A 233 25.02 20.55 -22.86
N LEU A 234 24.52 20.33 -21.63
CA LEU A 234 23.16 19.79 -21.39
C LEU A 234 22.04 20.70 -21.89
N GLY A 235 22.23 22.02 -21.86
CA GLY A 235 21.26 22.98 -22.38
C GLY A 235 21.23 23.05 -23.91
N SER A 236 22.32 22.64 -24.58
CA SER A 236 22.50 22.77 -26.03
C SER A 236 22.24 21.48 -26.82
N ASN A 237 22.30 20.32 -26.16
CA ASN A 237 22.15 19.02 -26.81
C ASN A 237 21.06 18.18 -26.14
N PRO A 238 19.83 18.13 -26.71
CA PRO A 238 18.72 17.35 -26.17
C PRO A 238 19.04 15.87 -25.95
N ALA A 239 19.91 15.26 -26.77
CA ALA A 239 20.28 13.86 -26.62
C ALA A 239 21.04 13.62 -25.30
N SER A 240 21.97 14.50 -24.95
CA SER A 240 22.71 14.43 -23.68
C SER A 240 21.82 14.57 -22.46
N LEU A 241 20.77 15.39 -22.56
CA LEU A 241 19.79 15.56 -21.49
C LEU A 241 18.96 14.30 -21.28
N VAL A 242 18.49 13.66 -22.35
CA VAL A 242 17.78 12.38 -22.27
C VAL A 242 18.66 11.29 -21.69
N THR A 243 19.92 11.19 -22.11
CA THR A 243 20.88 10.24 -21.55
C THR A 243 21.06 10.46 -20.05
N LEU A 244 21.25 11.72 -19.61
CA LEU A 244 21.41 12.01 -18.18
C LEU A 244 20.15 11.69 -17.37
N VAL A 245 18.94 11.93 -17.91
CA VAL A 245 17.69 11.53 -17.24
C VAL A 245 17.67 10.02 -17.01
N ILE A 246 18.04 9.22 -18.01
CA ILE A 246 18.06 7.76 -17.91
C ILE A 246 19.11 7.31 -16.88
N GLU A 247 20.31 7.89 -16.90
CA GLU A 247 21.37 7.58 -15.94
C GLU A 247 20.96 7.90 -14.50
N VAL A 248 20.40 9.10 -14.27
CA VAL A 248 19.90 9.52 -12.95
C VAL A 248 18.76 8.60 -12.50
N PHE A 249 17.84 8.24 -13.39
CA PHE A 249 16.75 7.31 -13.09
C PHE A 249 17.28 5.94 -12.65
N ILE A 250 18.19 5.34 -13.43
CA ILE A 250 18.79 4.04 -13.09
C ILE A 250 19.55 4.14 -11.77
N PHE A 251 20.32 5.20 -11.57
CA PHE A 251 21.08 5.42 -10.34
C PHE A 251 20.18 5.50 -9.11
N LEU A 252 19.07 6.25 -9.18
CA LEU A 252 18.12 6.39 -8.08
C LEU A 252 17.44 5.05 -7.74
N VAL A 253 17.00 4.31 -8.76
CA VAL A 253 16.38 2.98 -8.58
C VAL A 253 17.36 2.00 -7.92
N LEU A 254 18.60 1.94 -8.40
CA LEU A 254 19.64 1.07 -7.81
C LEU A 254 19.97 1.48 -6.37
N THR A 255 20.06 2.79 -6.11
CA THR A 255 20.34 3.32 -4.76
C THR A 255 19.27 2.89 -3.77
N LEU A 256 17.99 3.01 -4.12
CA LEU A 256 16.89 2.56 -3.25
C LEU A 256 16.85 1.04 -3.12
N ALA A 257 17.13 0.28 -4.17
CA ALA A 257 17.18 -1.18 -4.08
C ALA A 257 18.29 -1.64 -3.12
N VAL A 258 19.48 -1.03 -3.20
CA VAL A 258 20.58 -1.30 -2.25
C VAL A 258 20.21 -0.87 -0.84
N TYR A 259 19.56 0.28 -0.67
CA TYR A 259 19.10 0.77 0.63
C TYR A 259 18.10 -0.19 1.28
N GLY A 260 17.14 -0.72 0.53
CA GLY A 260 16.19 -1.72 1.02
C GLY A 260 16.88 -3.03 1.40
N LEU A 261 17.84 -3.49 0.58
CA LEU A 261 18.62 -4.69 0.89
C LEU A 261 19.50 -4.52 2.15
N LEU A 262 20.11 -3.35 2.32
CA LEU A 262 20.89 -3.02 3.53
C LEU A 262 19.98 -2.99 4.75
N THR A 263 18.81 -2.37 4.64
CA THR A 263 17.83 -2.30 5.72
C THR A 263 17.38 -3.71 6.12
N PHE A 264 17.06 -4.57 5.15
CA PHE A 264 16.77 -5.98 5.39
C PHE A 264 17.91 -6.69 6.14
N ALA A 265 19.15 -6.58 5.65
CA ALA A 265 20.29 -7.24 6.26
C ALA A 265 20.54 -6.78 7.70
N ILE A 266 20.41 -5.47 7.96
CA ILE A 266 20.64 -4.90 9.29
C ILE A 266 19.52 -5.32 10.25
N SER A 267 18.25 -5.23 9.85
CA SER A 267 17.14 -5.71 10.69
C SER A 267 17.31 -7.18 11.08
N ARG A 268 17.76 -8.04 10.15
CA ARG A 268 18.05 -9.45 10.45
C ARG A 268 19.21 -9.63 11.44
N ILE A 269 20.23 -8.78 11.41
CA ILE A 269 21.33 -8.80 12.39
C ILE A 269 20.82 -8.45 13.80
N PHE A 270 19.82 -7.57 13.89
CA PHE A 270 19.19 -7.21 15.17
C PHE A 270 18.17 -8.24 15.67
N GLY A 271 17.97 -9.34 14.95
CA GLY A 271 17.09 -10.44 15.37
C GLY A 271 15.64 -10.29 14.94
N GLU A 272 15.31 -9.29 14.10
CA GLU A 272 13.95 -9.10 13.61
C GLU A 272 13.56 -10.19 12.60
N GLU A 273 12.32 -10.67 12.70
CA GLU A 273 11.70 -11.58 11.74
C GLU A 273 11.00 -10.77 10.65
N MET A 274 11.78 -10.32 9.67
CA MET A 274 11.29 -9.57 8.51
C MET A 274 11.69 -10.27 7.21
N PHE A 275 10.79 -10.29 6.23
CA PHE A 275 11.06 -10.84 4.90
C PHE A 275 11.65 -9.77 3.95
N LEU A 276 12.30 -10.23 2.88
CA LEU A 276 12.97 -9.32 1.93
C LEU A 276 11.96 -8.47 1.16
N ASP A 277 10.83 -9.06 0.76
CA ASP A 277 9.73 -8.39 0.07
C ASP A 277 9.10 -7.29 0.93
N GLU A 278 8.91 -7.52 2.23
CA GLU A 278 8.43 -6.52 3.19
C GLU A 278 9.39 -5.33 3.26
N SER A 279 10.69 -5.57 3.42
CA SER A 279 11.69 -4.52 3.49
C SER A 279 11.77 -3.70 2.20
N MET A 280 11.72 -4.38 1.04
CA MET A 280 11.72 -3.74 -0.27
C MET A 280 10.45 -2.92 -0.49
N LYS A 281 9.27 -3.43 -0.11
CA LYS A 281 8.00 -2.72 -0.23
C LYS A 281 7.98 -1.44 0.59
N VAL A 282 8.42 -1.51 1.86
CA VAL A 282 8.56 -0.32 2.71
C VAL A 282 9.51 0.70 2.06
N THR A 283 10.64 0.23 1.53
CA THR A 283 11.63 1.09 0.88
C THR A 283 11.09 1.78 -0.36
N MET A 284 10.31 1.05 -1.17
CA MET A 284 9.67 1.58 -2.36
C MET A 284 8.70 2.72 -2.01
N TYR A 285 7.92 2.60 -0.93
CA TYR A 285 7.02 3.66 -0.48
C TYR A 285 7.76 4.81 0.23
N ALA A 286 8.83 4.53 0.98
CA ALA A 286 9.69 5.54 1.60
C ALA A 286 10.39 6.46 0.58
N SER A 287 10.28 6.16 -0.72
CA SER A 287 10.81 6.96 -1.81
C SER A 287 10.01 8.23 -2.14
N ALA A 288 8.77 8.35 -1.65
CA ALA A 288 7.89 9.51 -1.90
C ALA A 288 8.55 10.90 -1.81
N PRO A 289 9.46 11.18 -0.85
CA PRO A 289 10.08 12.50 -0.71
C PRO A 289 10.86 12.95 -1.95
N PHE A 290 11.39 12.02 -2.75
CA PHE A 290 12.15 12.35 -3.95
C PHE A 290 11.33 13.07 -5.04
N ALA A 291 10.01 12.86 -5.08
CA ALA A 291 9.10 13.54 -6.01
C ALA A 291 8.37 14.75 -5.39
N ALA A 292 8.65 15.10 -4.12
CA ALA A 292 8.13 16.31 -3.48
C ALA A 292 9.28 17.22 -3.03
N ILE A 293 9.91 16.85 -1.92
CA ILE A 293 10.97 17.62 -1.28
C ILE A 293 12.24 17.60 -2.13
N GLY A 294 12.52 16.46 -2.78
CA GLY A 294 13.67 16.26 -3.65
C GLY A 294 13.66 17.13 -4.91
N LEU A 295 12.54 17.78 -5.22
CA LEU A 295 12.45 18.72 -6.35
C LEU A 295 12.95 20.14 -6.00
N ILE A 296 13.13 20.43 -4.71
CA ILE A 296 13.60 21.74 -4.26
C ILE A 296 15.10 21.86 -4.61
N PRO A 297 15.51 22.84 -5.43
CA PRO A 297 16.92 23.03 -5.77
C PRO A 297 17.78 23.20 -4.52
N LEU A 298 18.98 22.60 -4.53
CA LEU A 298 19.99 22.63 -3.46
C LEU A 298 19.56 21.98 -2.13
N PHE A 299 18.41 22.35 -1.58
CA PHE A 299 17.91 21.85 -0.30
C PHE A 299 17.32 20.44 -0.42
N GLY A 300 16.60 20.16 -1.51
CA GLY A 300 15.95 18.87 -1.73
C GLY A 300 16.92 17.70 -1.76
N LEU A 301 18.14 17.92 -2.26
CA LEU A 301 19.22 16.93 -2.28
C LEU A 301 19.59 16.42 -0.88
N TYR A 302 19.50 17.27 0.14
CA TYR A 302 19.84 16.91 1.51
C TYR A 302 18.62 16.48 2.33
N ILE A 303 17.47 17.13 2.12
CA ILE A 303 16.28 16.89 2.94
C ILE A 303 15.56 15.61 2.50
N ALA A 304 15.48 15.31 1.19
CA ALA A 304 14.77 14.13 0.71
C ALA A 304 15.35 12.81 1.26
N PRO A 305 16.69 12.59 1.27
CA PRO A 305 17.27 11.40 1.90
C PRO A 305 16.94 11.29 3.39
N ILE A 306 17.02 12.40 4.14
CA ILE A 306 16.70 12.40 5.59
C ILE A 306 15.23 12.00 5.80
N TRP A 307 14.32 12.56 5.00
CA TRP A 307 12.91 12.21 5.09
C TRP A 307 12.64 10.77 4.67
N THR A 308 13.36 10.25 3.67
CA THR A 308 13.27 8.83 3.29
C THR A 308 13.71 7.92 4.44
N VAL A 309 14.74 8.28 5.22
CA VAL A 309 15.11 7.51 6.43
C VAL A 309 13.98 7.53 7.47
N TYR A 310 13.34 8.69 7.66
CA TYR A 310 12.19 8.80 8.55
C TYR A 310 11.02 7.91 8.10
N LEU A 311 10.66 7.95 6.80
CA LEU A 311 9.60 7.08 6.25
C LEU A 311 9.98 5.61 6.29
N GLN A 312 11.24 5.27 6.07
CA GLN A 312 11.71 3.90 6.22
C GLN A 312 11.46 3.40 7.64
N ALA A 313 11.89 4.16 8.66
CA ALA A 313 11.69 3.79 10.05
C ALA A 313 10.21 3.64 10.40
N LYS A 314 9.37 4.58 9.93
CA LYS A 314 7.91 4.48 10.12
C LYS A 314 7.27 3.32 9.40
N GLY A 315 7.65 3.03 8.16
CA GLY A 315 7.10 1.87 7.46
C GLY A 315 7.53 0.56 8.09
N LEU A 316 8.76 0.45 8.62
CA LEU A 316 9.19 -0.73 9.36
C LEU A 316 8.40 -0.93 10.67
N GLU A 317 8.17 0.16 11.41
CA GLU A 317 7.38 0.14 12.66
C GLU A 317 5.92 -0.24 12.40
N GLU A 318 5.29 0.38 11.39
CA GLU A 318 3.84 0.28 11.18
C GLU A 318 3.43 -0.87 10.25
N CYS A 319 4.26 -1.27 9.28
CA CYS A 319 3.95 -2.40 8.39
C CYS A 319 4.47 -3.73 8.92
N ASN A 320 5.62 -3.74 9.59
CA ASN A 320 6.31 -4.99 9.94
C ASN A 320 6.36 -5.23 11.45
N GLU A 321 5.63 -4.42 12.24
CA GLU A 321 5.55 -4.50 13.70
C GLU A 321 6.93 -4.53 14.40
N ILE A 322 7.96 -4.00 13.74
CA ILE A 322 9.32 -3.95 14.29
C ILE A 322 9.35 -2.94 15.44
N GLU A 323 10.03 -3.29 16.54
CA GLU A 323 10.21 -2.37 17.65
C GLU A 323 10.78 -1.03 17.14
N GLY A 324 10.13 0.10 17.47
CA GLY A 324 10.48 1.40 16.89
C GLY A 324 11.97 1.77 17.01
N ARG A 325 12.67 1.31 18.06
CA ARG A 325 14.12 1.47 18.20
C ARG A 325 14.90 0.69 17.14
N ALA A 326 14.56 -0.58 16.92
CA ALA A 326 15.19 -1.42 15.92
C ALA A 326 14.89 -0.91 14.49
N ALA A 327 13.68 -0.42 14.23
CA ALA A 327 13.28 0.19 12.97
C ALA A 327 14.13 1.44 12.64
N ILE A 328 14.30 2.34 13.62
CA ILE A 328 15.14 3.54 13.48
C ILE A 328 16.60 3.14 13.24
N ILE A 329 17.16 2.26 14.08
CA ILE A 329 18.57 1.84 13.99
C ILE A 329 18.86 1.21 12.62
N SER A 330 17.98 0.32 12.15
CA SER A 330 18.16 -0.36 10.87
C SER A 330 18.15 0.60 9.70
N SER A 331 17.20 1.55 9.70
CA SER A 331 17.08 2.59 8.68
C SER A 331 18.29 3.53 8.67
N VAL A 332 18.72 4.00 9.84
CA VAL A 332 19.84 4.95 9.96
C VAL A 332 21.17 4.31 9.62
N ILE A 333 21.45 3.09 10.09
CA ILE A 333 22.70 2.40 9.75
C ILE A 333 22.76 2.08 8.25
N ALA A 334 21.65 1.63 7.64
CA ALA A 334 21.59 1.41 6.20
C ALA A 334 21.94 2.69 5.42
N ALA A 335 21.37 3.84 5.85
CA ALA A 335 21.62 5.12 5.23
C ALA A 335 23.07 5.59 5.40
N MET A 336 23.67 5.38 6.58
CA MET A 336 25.07 5.72 6.83
C MET A 336 26.02 4.88 5.97
N ILE A 337 25.76 3.57 5.82
CA ILE A 337 26.54 2.70 4.94
C ILE A 337 26.42 3.17 3.49
N LEU A 338 25.19 3.46 3.03
CA LEU A 338 24.96 3.94 1.68
C LEU A 338 25.66 5.29 1.42
N ALA A 339 25.61 6.22 2.38
CA ALA A 339 26.31 7.50 2.30
C ALA A 339 27.84 7.31 2.27
N ALA A 340 28.38 6.38 3.07
CA ALA A 340 29.80 6.04 3.05
C ALA A 340 30.22 5.42 1.70
N LEU A 341 29.41 4.52 1.13
CA LEU A 341 29.65 3.96 -0.19
C LEU A 341 29.66 5.04 -1.27
N PHE A 342 28.68 5.96 -1.23
CA PHE A 342 28.61 7.08 -2.16
C PHE A 342 29.83 8.01 -2.04
N TYR A 343 30.24 8.34 -0.82
CA TYR A 343 31.45 9.13 -0.54
C TYR A 343 32.72 8.45 -1.07
N LEU A 344 32.88 7.15 -0.84
CA LEU A 344 34.01 6.37 -1.35
C LEU A 344 34.03 6.33 -2.88
N VAL A 345 32.87 6.14 -3.51
CA VAL A 345 32.71 6.17 -4.97
C VAL A 345 33.16 7.52 -5.54
N ILE A 346 32.71 8.63 -4.96
CA ILE A 346 33.09 9.99 -5.39
C ILE A 346 34.59 10.22 -5.25
N ILE A 347 35.16 9.94 -4.07
CA ILE A 347 36.59 10.23 -3.79
C ILE A 347 37.52 9.31 -4.57
N SER A 348 37.11 8.07 -4.84
CA SER A 348 37.93 7.15 -5.60
C SER A 348 38.24 7.66 -7.02
N GLY A 349 37.47 8.63 -7.53
CA GLY A 349 37.65 9.21 -8.87
C GLY A 349 37.50 8.20 -10.02
N LYS A 350 37.19 6.93 -9.70
CA LYS A 350 37.06 5.83 -10.66
C LYS A 350 35.70 5.81 -11.35
N VAL A 351 34.72 6.54 -10.82
CA VAL A 351 33.44 6.79 -11.48
C VAL A 351 33.52 8.15 -12.16
N GLY A 352 34.42 8.25 -13.13
CA GLY A 352 34.32 9.28 -14.15
C GLY A 352 33.20 8.88 -15.08
N PHE A 353 32.07 9.58 -15.03
CA PHE A 353 31.18 9.69 -16.18
C PHE A 353 32.06 10.25 -17.31
N LYS A 354 32.48 9.36 -18.22
CA LYS A 354 33.29 9.72 -19.39
C LYS A 354 32.38 10.09 -20.55
#